data_AF-A0A2U2X5F8-F1
#
_entry.id   AF-A0A2U2X5F8-F1
#
_cell.length_a   1.000
_cell.length_b   1.000
_cell.length_c   1.000
_cell.angle_alpha   90.00
_cell.angle_beta   90.00
_cell.angle_gamma   90.00
#
_symmetry.space_group_name_H-M   'P 1'
#
loop_
_entity.id
_entity.type
_entity.pdbx_description
1 polymer ?
#
loop_
_entity_poly.entity_id
_entity_poly.type
_entity_poly.pdbx_seq_one_letter_code
_entity_poly.pdbx_strand_id
1 'polypeptide(L)'
;MKTKLVILFFSIFLFTNCLPDDNNDITNQETTVIQWHLVNVSGGISGDNHSFEIDDVIWIFDEFNSRLIIQNNNDDDVLEDGLNSGNYDYFFINDNDDNLFLVIDIDEYGLITFSQDGEILTIDRTNQSTGNVADEYIYEFDKQTIVIN
;
A
#
# COMPACT_ATOMS: atom_id res chain seq x y z
N MET A 1 25.62 12.64 80.36
CA MET A 1 25.72 11.49 79.44
C MET A 1 24.58 11.57 78.43
N LYS A 2 24.94 11.60 77.14
CA LYS A 2 24.24 11.02 75.99
C LYS A 2 22.87 11.64 75.60
N THR A 3 22.99 12.59 74.66
CA THR A 3 22.09 12.91 73.54
C THR A 3 21.17 11.77 73.10
N LYS A 4 19.92 12.07 72.72
CA LYS A 4 19.34 11.64 71.43
C LYS A 4 18.35 12.70 70.91
N LEU A 5 18.78 13.34 69.84
CA LEU A 5 18.09 14.29 68.99
C LEU A 5 17.30 13.47 67.95
N VAL A 6 15.98 13.64 67.90
CA VAL A 6 15.10 12.93 66.95
C VAL A 6 15.00 13.78 65.69
N ILE A 7 15.75 13.40 64.65
CA ILE A 7 15.68 14.01 63.32
C ILE A 7 14.45 13.48 62.59
N LEU A 8 13.57 14.42 62.25
CA LEU A 8 12.45 14.31 61.33
C LEU A 8 13.01 14.03 59.92
N PHE A 9 12.72 12.85 59.38
CA PHE A 9 13.10 12.47 58.01
C PHE A 9 12.13 13.12 57.02
N PHE A 10 12.51 14.30 56.50
CA PHE A 10 11.82 14.96 55.39
C PHE A 10 12.43 14.44 54.08
N SER A 11 11.85 13.38 53.52
CA SER A 11 12.20 12.92 52.17
C SER A 11 11.64 13.91 51.14
N ILE A 12 12.51 14.81 50.67
CA ILE A 12 12.28 15.61 49.46
C ILE A 12 12.55 14.68 48.28
N PHE A 13 11.49 14.16 47.67
CA PHE A 13 11.55 13.62 46.32
C PHE A 13 11.77 14.80 45.36
N LEU A 14 13.00 14.94 44.87
CA LEU A 14 13.30 15.81 43.76
C LEU A 14 12.76 15.15 42.48
N PHE A 15 11.61 15.60 42.00
CA PHE A 15 11.16 15.30 40.64
C PHE A 15 12.08 16.07 39.69
N THR A 16 13.02 15.38 39.05
CA THR A 16 13.76 15.92 37.91
C THR A 16 12.81 15.93 36.73
N ASN A 17 12.25 17.10 36.43
CA ASN A 17 11.62 17.36 35.13
C ASN A 17 12.72 17.25 34.08
N CYS A 18 12.70 16.16 33.32
CA CYS A 18 13.38 16.12 32.03
C CYS A 18 12.56 17.01 31.11
N LEU A 19 13.02 18.24 30.88
CA LEU A 19 12.54 19.03 29.74
C LEU A 19 12.91 18.23 28.48
N PRO A 20 11.97 18.00 27.54
CA PRO A 20 12.34 17.60 26.21
C PRO A 20 13.27 18.67 25.65
N ASP A 21 14.48 18.26 25.27
CA ASP A 21 15.38 19.11 24.50
C ASP A 21 14.70 19.31 23.15
N ASP A 22 14.17 20.52 22.92
CA ASP A 22 13.53 20.95 21.69
C ASP A 22 14.61 21.17 20.61
N ASN A 23 15.39 20.11 20.35
CA ASN A 23 16.16 20.01 19.13
C ASN A 23 15.14 19.72 18.03
N ASN A 24 14.53 20.80 17.54
CA ASN A 24 13.90 20.85 16.23
C ASN A 24 15.01 20.65 15.18
N ASP A 25 15.52 19.42 15.11
CA ASP A 25 16.14 18.92 13.91
C ASP A 25 14.98 18.78 12.93
N ILE A 26 14.81 19.80 12.09
CA ILE A 26 13.96 19.71 10.91
C ILE A 26 14.70 18.73 9.99
N THR A 27 14.62 17.44 10.30
CA THR A 27 14.90 16.39 9.35
C THR A 27 13.90 16.60 8.24
N ASN A 28 14.36 17.03 7.06
CA ASN A 28 13.58 16.93 5.83
C ASN A 28 13.07 15.49 5.76
N GLN A 29 11.79 15.31 6.01
CA GLN A 29 11.20 13.98 6.11
C GLN A 29 11.01 13.50 4.68
N GLU A 30 12.03 12.83 4.13
CA GLU A 30 11.95 12.20 2.81
C GLU A 30 10.76 11.24 2.81
N THR A 31 9.80 11.49 1.91
CA THR A 31 8.60 10.67 1.80
C THR A 31 8.81 9.67 0.68
N THR A 32 8.79 8.39 1.03
CA THR A 32 8.88 7.29 0.06
C THR A 32 7.47 6.96 -0.44
N VAL A 33 7.28 6.97 -1.75
CA VAL A 33 6.04 6.56 -2.43
C VAL A 33 6.30 5.30 -3.22
N ILE A 34 5.47 4.29 -3.01
CA ILE A 34 5.48 3.05 -3.79
C ILE A 34 4.52 3.21 -4.97
N GLN A 35 5.00 2.90 -6.16
CA GLN A 35 4.23 2.87 -7.39
C GLN A 35 4.24 1.46 -7.95
N TRP A 36 3.12 1.04 -8.52
CA TRP A 36 2.96 -0.23 -9.21
C TRP A 36 2.71 0.06 -10.68
N HIS A 37 3.64 -0.32 -11.55
CA HIS A 37 3.58 -0.05 -12.98
C HIS A 37 3.06 -1.30 -13.65
N LEU A 38 1.94 -1.21 -14.36
CA LEU A 38 1.42 -2.35 -15.13
C LEU A 38 2.46 -2.71 -16.19
N VAL A 39 2.89 -3.97 -16.20
CA VAL A 39 3.88 -4.47 -17.16
C VAL A 39 3.31 -5.54 -18.08
N ASN A 40 2.27 -6.25 -17.65
CA ASN A 40 1.61 -7.25 -18.48
C ASN A 40 0.12 -7.41 -18.14
N VAL A 41 -0.68 -7.61 -19.18
CA VAL A 41 -2.06 -8.06 -19.08
C VAL A 41 -2.19 -9.35 -19.86
N SER A 42 -2.84 -10.34 -19.24
CA SER A 42 -3.14 -11.61 -19.90
C SER A 42 -4.54 -12.11 -19.57
N GLY A 43 -5.14 -12.91 -20.43
CA GLY A 43 -6.45 -13.51 -20.20
C GLY A 43 -7.52 -13.03 -21.17
N GLY A 44 -8.74 -12.86 -20.70
CA GLY A 44 -9.88 -12.52 -21.57
C GLY A 44 -10.31 -13.68 -22.48
N ILE A 45 -11.48 -13.54 -23.11
CA ILE A 45 -12.04 -14.55 -24.03
C ILE A 45 -11.09 -14.83 -25.22
N SER A 46 -10.39 -13.79 -25.67
CA SER A 46 -9.47 -13.86 -26.82
C SER A 46 -8.11 -14.47 -26.47
N GLY A 47 -7.81 -14.64 -25.17
CA GLY A 47 -6.49 -15.06 -24.71
C GLY A 47 -5.42 -13.99 -24.98
N ASP A 48 -5.77 -12.74 -24.72
CA ASP A 48 -4.87 -11.60 -24.89
C ASP A 48 -3.64 -11.77 -24.00
N ASN A 49 -2.52 -11.26 -24.49
CA ASN A 49 -1.25 -11.23 -23.78
C ASN A 49 -0.38 -10.13 -24.37
N HIS A 50 -0.35 -9.00 -23.70
CA HIS A 50 0.40 -7.83 -24.13
C HIS A 50 1.06 -7.15 -22.94
N SER A 51 2.15 -6.46 -23.23
CA SER A 51 2.98 -5.79 -22.24
C SER A 51 2.90 -4.28 -22.42
N PHE A 52 3.07 -3.58 -21.32
CA PHE A 52 3.10 -2.12 -21.26
C PHE A 52 4.52 -1.65 -20.94
N GLU A 53 4.88 -0.46 -21.41
CA GLU A 53 6.11 0.17 -20.96
C GLU A 53 5.92 0.69 -19.53
N ILE A 54 7.02 0.76 -18.78
CA ILE A 54 7.03 1.43 -17.49
C ILE A 54 6.54 2.86 -17.67
N ASP A 55 5.68 3.30 -16.75
CA ASP A 55 5.03 4.63 -16.70
C ASP A 55 3.78 4.78 -17.57
N ASP A 56 3.42 3.78 -18.38
CA ASP A 56 2.18 3.80 -19.17
C ASP A 56 0.95 3.76 -18.26
N VAL A 57 0.91 2.81 -17.32
CA VAL A 57 -0.17 2.69 -16.33
C VAL A 57 0.42 2.51 -14.94
N ILE A 58 0.15 3.47 -14.05
CA ILE A 58 0.72 3.56 -12.71
C ILE A 58 -0.39 3.53 -11.66
N TRP A 59 -0.25 2.65 -10.68
CA TRP A 59 -1.13 2.51 -9.53
C TRP A 59 -0.41 2.91 -8.24
N ILE A 60 -1.05 3.74 -7.43
CA ILE A 60 -0.52 4.22 -6.15
C ILE A 60 -1.57 3.99 -5.08
N PHE A 61 -1.25 3.14 -4.12
CA PHE A 61 -2.10 2.88 -2.94
C PHE A 61 -1.77 3.91 -1.85
N ASP A 62 -2.63 4.91 -1.69
CA ASP A 62 -2.56 5.87 -0.59
C ASP A 62 -3.27 5.27 0.64
N GLU A 63 -2.49 4.59 1.48
CA GLU A 63 -2.96 3.92 2.69
C GLU A 63 -3.52 4.90 3.73
N PHE A 64 -3.04 6.15 3.76
CA PHE A 64 -3.48 7.14 4.75
C PHE A 64 -4.89 7.63 4.46
N ASN A 65 -5.23 7.78 3.18
CA ASN A 65 -6.55 8.23 2.74
C ASN A 65 -7.46 7.09 2.27
N SER A 66 -6.95 5.84 2.23
CA SER A 66 -7.64 4.67 1.65
C SER A 66 -8.08 4.93 0.21
N ARG A 67 -7.20 5.57 -0.57
CA ARG A 67 -7.42 5.95 -1.97
C ARG A 67 -6.45 5.20 -2.89
N LEU A 68 -6.97 4.59 -3.95
CA LEU A 68 -6.16 4.10 -5.06
C LEU A 68 -6.12 5.20 -6.13
N ILE A 69 -4.93 5.67 -6.44
CA ILE A 69 -4.69 6.70 -7.45
C ILE A 69 -4.14 6.00 -8.69
N ILE A 70 -4.79 6.19 -9.82
CA ILE A 70 -4.42 5.57 -11.09
C ILE A 70 -4.06 6.66 -12.09
N GLN A 71 -2.90 6.50 -12.72
CA GLN A 71 -2.45 7.29 -13.87
C GLN A 71 -2.31 6.32 -15.03
N ASN A 72 -3.33 6.27 -15.88
CA ASN A 72 -3.32 5.52 -17.12
C ASN A 72 -3.13 6.52 -18.28
N ASN A 73 -1.96 6.43 -18.92
CA ASN A 73 -1.52 7.23 -20.06
C ASN A 73 -1.54 6.44 -21.37
N ASN A 74 -1.99 5.17 -21.36
CA ASN A 74 -2.18 4.39 -22.57
C ASN A 74 -3.30 5.03 -23.42
N ASP A 75 -3.03 5.27 -24.70
CA ASP A 75 -3.97 5.83 -25.66
C ASP A 75 -4.46 4.82 -26.70
N ASP A 76 -4.01 3.56 -26.60
CA ASP A 76 -4.49 2.46 -27.42
C ASP A 76 -5.75 1.82 -26.81
N ASP A 77 -6.91 2.31 -27.25
CA ASP A 77 -8.25 1.81 -26.88
C ASP A 77 -8.50 0.33 -27.30
N VAL A 78 -7.59 -0.29 -28.06
CA VAL A 78 -7.70 -1.72 -28.46
C VAL A 78 -7.15 -2.65 -27.37
N LEU A 79 -6.22 -2.17 -26.54
CA LEU A 79 -5.60 -2.96 -25.49
C LEU A 79 -6.38 -2.86 -24.19
N GLU A 80 -6.61 -4.00 -23.53
CA GLU A 80 -7.08 -4.01 -22.13
C GLU A 80 -5.94 -3.49 -21.23
N ASP A 81 -6.19 -2.40 -20.52
CA ASP A 81 -5.22 -1.71 -19.65
C ASP A 81 -5.77 -1.47 -18.23
N GLY A 82 -6.93 -2.07 -17.92
CA GLY A 82 -7.55 -2.03 -16.61
C GLY A 82 -8.41 -0.80 -16.38
N LEU A 83 -8.07 -0.02 -15.35
CA LEU A 83 -8.87 1.12 -14.92
C LEU A 83 -8.37 2.43 -15.54
N ASN A 84 -9.32 3.31 -15.84
CA ASN A 84 -9.02 4.67 -16.31
C ASN A 84 -8.24 5.48 -15.26
N SER A 85 -7.57 6.53 -15.72
CA SER A 85 -6.99 7.54 -14.85
C SER A 85 -8.04 8.10 -13.88
N GLY A 86 -7.71 8.13 -12.59
CA GLY A 86 -8.67 8.54 -11.58
C GLY A 86 -8.23 8.27 -10.16
N ASN A 87 -9.15 8.51 -9.26
CA ASN A 87 -9.00 8.09 -7.88
C ASN A 87 -10.16 7.14 -7.61
N TYR A 88 -9.89 6.07 -6.88
CA TYR A 88 -10.87 5.09 -6.42
C TYR A 88 -10.77 4.89 -4.91
N ASP A 89 -11.87 4.52 -4.26
CA ASP A 89 -11.79 3.99 -2.89
C ASP A 89 -11.28 2.54 -2.98
N TYR A 90 -10.49 2.11 -2.01
CA TYR A 90 -10.07 0.70 -1.98
C TYR A 90 -10.03 0.16 -0.56
N PHE A 91 -10.21 -1.16 -0.46
CA PHE A 91 -9.97 -1.91 0.75
C PHE A 91 -9.64 -3.36 0.41
N PHE A 92 -9.16 -4.10 1.40
CA PHE A 92 -8.87 -5.52 1.26
C PHE A 92 -9.84 -6.35 2.07
N ILE A 93 -10.15 -7.54 1.56
CA ILE A 93 -10.89 -8.58 2.28
C ILE A 93 -10.10 -9.89 2.23
N ASN A 94 -10.37 -10.78 3.18
CA ASN A 94 -9.82 -12.12 3.18
C ASN A 94 -10.94 -13.15 3.10
N ASP A 95 -10.69 -14.26 2.40
CA ASP A 95 -11.55 -15.42 2.46
C ASP A 95 -11.22 -16.31 3.68
N ASN A 96 -11.82 -17.51 3.74
CA ASN A 96 -11.58 -18.46 4.83
C ASN A 96 -10.20 -19.13 4.78
N ASP A 97 -9.49 -19.01 3.66
CA ASP A 97 -8.17 -19.60 3.42
C ASP A 97 -7.06 -18.52 3.52
N ASP A 98 -7.40 -17.34 4.08
CA ASP A 98 -6.55 -16.16 4.23
C ASP A 98 -6.03 -15.56 2.90
N ASN A 99 -6.66 -15.89 1.77
CA ASN A 99 -6.35 -15.25 0.48
C ASN A 99 -6.79 -13.79 0.52
N LEU A 100 -5.96 -12.88 0.01
CA LEU A 100 -6.19 -11.43 0.06
C LEU A 100 -6.82 -10.95 -1.25
N PHE A 101 -8.00 -10.34 -1.19
CA PHE A 101 -8.69 -9.79 -2.36
C PHE A 101 -8.75 -8.27 -2.30
N LEU A 102 -8.54 -7.64 -3.45
CA LEU A 102 -8.73 -6.20 -3.63
C LEU A 102 -10.19 -5.90 -3.93
N VAL A 103 -10.75 -4.94 -3.21
CA VAL A 103 -12.04 -4.33 -3.56
C VAL A 103 -11.77 -2.88 -3.94
N ILE A 104 -12.27 -2.48 -5.12
CA ILE A 104 -12.17 -1.12 -5.64
C ILE A 104 -13.59 -0.55 -5.73
N ASP A 105 -13.81 0.58 -5.07
CA ASP A 105 -15.12 1.17 -4.78
C ASP A 105 -16.08 0.17 -4.11
N ILE A 106 -16.89 -0.54 -4.91
CA ILE A 106 -17.84 -1.57 -4.43
C ILE A 106 -17.63 -2.93 -5.09
N ASP A 107 -16.70 -3.01 -6.05
CA ASP A 107 -16.51 -4.18 -6.89
C ASP A 107 -15.29 -4.96 -6.40
N GLU A 108 -15.49 -6.24 -6.11
CA GLU A 108 -14.37 -7.13 -5.83
C GLU A 108 -13.56 -7.32 -7.10
N TYR A 109 -12.38 -6.71 -7.11
CA TYR A 109 -11.58 -6.57 -8.30
C TYR A 109 -10.83 -7.86 -8.62
N GLY A 110 -10.20 -8.49 -7.62
CA GLY A 110 -9.55 -9.79 -7.77
C GLY A 110 -8.61 -10.18 -6.63
N LEU A 111 -8.06 -11.38 -6.74
CA LEU A 111 -7.05 -11.93 -5.83
C LEU A 111 -5.72 -11.19 -5.99
N ILE A 112 -5.13 -10.75 -4.89
CA ILE A 112 -3.78 -10.17 -4.84
C ILE A 112 -2.77 -11.23 -4.43
N THR A 113 -1.67 -11.29 -5.17
CA THR A 113 -0.47 -12.01 -4.76
C THR A 113 0.78 -11.15 -4.97
N PHE A 114 1.78 -11.37 -4.12
CA PHE A 114 3.09 -10.74 -4.24
C PHE A 114 4.14 -11.81 -4.51
N SER A 115 5.04 -11.53 -5.45
CA SER A 115 6.17 -12.41 -5.76
C SER A 115 7.48 -11.62 -5.83
N GLN A 116 8.60 -12.33 -6.03
CA GLN A 116 9.95 -11.75 -6.08
C GLN A 116 10.24 -10.81 -4.89
N ASP A 117 10.08 -11.32 -3.67
CA ASP A 117 10.28 -10.55 -2.43
C ASP A 117 9.42 -9.26 -2.33
N GLY A 118 8.28 -9.23 -3.03
CA GLY A 118 7.35 -8.11 -3.03
C GLY A 118 7.64 -7.05 -4.08
N GLU A 119 8.45 -7.37 -5.09
CA GLU A 119 8.72 -6.50 -6.23
C GLU A 119 7.73 -6.68 -7.39
N ILE A 120 7.00 -7.80 -7.41
CA ILE A 120 5.90 -8.02 -8.36
C ILE A 120 4.58 -8.17 -7.61
N LEU A 121 3.58 -7.40 -8.04
CA LEU A 121 2.18 -7.53 -7.65
C LEU A 121 1.42 -8.16 -8.80
N THR A 122 0.66 -9.22 -8.51
CA THR A 122 -0.29 -9.80 -9.46
C THR A 122 -1.70 -9.63 -8.93
N ILE A 123 -2.59 -9.13 -9.78
CA ILE A 123 -4.02 -9.03 -9.53
C ILE A 123 -4.73 -9.98 -10.50
N ASP A 124 -5.29 -11.06 -9.96
CA ASP A 124 -6.00 -12.08 -10.73
C ASP A 124 -7.52 -11.88 -10.57
N ARG A 125 -8.16 -11.34 -11.61
CA ARG A 125 -9.62 -11.10 -11.61
C ARG A 125 -10.43 -12.35 -11.92
N THR A 126 -9.79 -13.47 -12.29
CA THR A 126 -10.46 -14.75 -12.47
C THR A 126 -10.81 -15.41 -11.14
N ASN A 127 -10.22 -14.94 -10.04
CA ASN A 127 -10.47 -15.42 -8.68
C ASN A 127 -11.13 -14.33 -7.83
N GLN A 128 -12.30 -14.66 -7.27
CA GLN A 128 -13.00 -13.86 -6.26
C GLN A 128 -13.21 -14.69 -4.97
N SER A 129 -13.46 -14.00 -3.87
CA SER A 129 -13.75 -14.53 -2.54
C SER A 129 -14.99 -15.44 -2.52
N THR A 130 -15.87 -15.30 -3.53
CA THR A 130 -17.08 -16.09 -3.71
C THR A 130 -16.94 -17.22 -4.75
N GLY A 131 -15.79 -17.32 -5.42
CA GLY A 131 -15.48 -18.31 -6.44
C GLY A 131 -14.85 -17.71 -7.69
N ASN A 132 -14.71 -18.54 -8.72
CA ASN A 132 -14.01 -18.13 -9.94
C ASN A 132 -14.96 -17.50 -10.96
N VAL A 133 -14.47 -16.47 -11.63
CA VAL A 133 -15.13 -15.83 -12.77
C VAL A 133 -14.38 -16.21 -14.03
N ALA A 134 -15.14 -16.65 -15.05
CA ALA A 134 -14.56 -17.02 -16.34
C ALA A 134 -14.23 -15.79 -17.18
N ASP A 135 -13.23 -15.93 -18.05
CA ASP A 135 -12.90 -14.98 -19.10
C ASP A 135 -12.45 -13.56 -18.65
N GLU A 136 -11.98 -13.45 -17.41
CA GLU A 136 -11.40 -12.24 -16.84
C GLU A 136 -9.89 -12.13 -17.13
N TYR A 137 -9.28 -11.02 -16.71
CA TYR A 137 -7.87 -10.72 -16.92
C TYR A 137 -7.01 -10.88 -15.66
N ILE A 138 -5.73 -11.12 -15.88
CA ILE A 138 -4.66 -11.12 -14.88
C ILE A 138 -3.71 -9.98 -15.21
N TYR A 139 -3.48 -9.12 -14.22
CA TYR A 139 -2.60 -7.95 -14.31
C TYR A 139 -1.34 -8.21 -13.51
N GLU A 140 -0.19 -7.95 -14.11
CA GLU A 140 1.12 -8.00 -13.46
C GLU A 140 1.73 -6.61 -13.39
N PHE A 141 2.21 -6.24 -12.21
CA PHE A 141 2.79 -4.94 -11.94
C PHE A 141 4.19 -5.07 -11.36
N ASP A 142 5.09 -4.22 -11.85
CA ASP A 142 6.42 -4.02 -11.27
C ASP A 142 6.40 -2.86 -10.28
N LYS A 143 7.04 -3.08 -9.14
CA LYS A 143 7.19 -2.07 -8.09
C LYS A 143 8.26 -1.05 -8.46
N GLN A 144 7.96 0.22 -8.20
CA GLN A 144 8.95 1.28 -8.13
C GLN A 144 8.83 2.05 -6.84
N THR A 145 9.98 2.48 -6.33
CA THR A 145 10.06 3.26 -5.09
C THR A 145 10.62 4.63 -5.43
N ILE A 146 9.81 5.66 -5.23
CA ILE A 146 10.18 7.06 -5.47
C ILE A 146 10.40 7.75 -4.13
N VAL A 147 11.53 8.43 -4.01
CA VAL A 147 11.84 9.28 -2.85
C VAL A 147 11.49 10.73 -3.21
N ILE A 148 10.56 11.32 -2.47
CA ILE A 148 10.12 12.70 -2.61
C ILE A 148 10.74 13.52 -1.47
N ASN A 149 11.48 14.57 -1.85
CA ASN A 149 12.17 15.49 -0.94
C ASN A 149 11.43 16.82 -0.81
#